data_AF-A0A315ZLT8-F1
#
_entry.id   AF-A0A315ZLT8-F1
#
_cell.length_a   1.000
_cell.length_b   1.000
_cell.length_c   1.000
_cell.angle_alpha   90.00
_cell.angle_beta   90.00
_cell.angle_gamma   90.00
#
_symmetry.space_group_name_H-M   'P 1'
#
loop_
_entity.id
_entity.type
_entity.pdbx_description
1 polymer ?
#
loop_
_entity_poly.entity_id
_entity_poly.type
_entity_poly.pdbx_seq_one_letter_code
_entity_poly.pdbx_strand_id
1 'polypeptide(L)' 'KVTKGPGSAKAGLAMAFKLIEAAQCRWRAITAPHLVALVRAGVVFEAGKRVERPEARGAQVAEPAAPVEQPLPAAA' A
#
# COMPACT_ATOMS: atom_id res chain seq x y z
N LYS A 1 25.46 -0.77 38.87
CA LYS A 1 24.43 0.23 39.28
C LYS A 1 23.08 -0.47 39.25
N VAL A 2 22.48 -0.76 40.41
CA VAL A 2 21.20 -1.48 40.50
C VAL A 2 20.07 -0.45 40.54
N THR A 3 19.15 -0.49 39.58
CA THR A 3 17.96 0.36 39.62
C THR A 3 16.97 -0.23 40.62
N LYS A 4 16.42 0.61 41.49
CA LYS A 4 15.36 0.17 42.40
C LYS A 4 14.11 -0.12 41.57
N GLY A 5 13.68 -1.39 41.56
CA GLY A 5 12.45 -1.81 40.90
C GLY A 5 11.21 -1.16 41.54
N PRO A 6 10.00 -1.44 41.03
CA PRO A 6 8.77 -0.73 41.38
C PRO A 6 8.30 -0.87 42.85
N GLY A 7 9.03 -1.59 43.70
CA GLY A 7 8.74 -1.72 45.13
C GLY A 7 7.57 -2.64 45.49
N SER A 8 6.68 -2.95 44.54
CA SER A 8 5.62 -3.95 44.67
C SER A 8 5.09 -4.41 43.30
N ALA A 9 4.39 -5.55 43.26
CA ALA A 9 3.77 -6.06 42.04
C ALA A 9 2.69 -5.11 41.48
N LYS A 10 1.84 -4.54 42.35
CA LYS A 10 0.82 -3.56 41.96
C LYS A 10 1.44 -2.32 41.32
N ALA A 11 2.52 -1.79 41.90
CA ALA A 11 3.21 -0.62 41.36
C ALA A 11 3.85 -0.91 39.99
N GLY A 12 4.41 -2.11 39.80
CA GLY A 12 4.96 -2.53 38.50
C GLY A 12 3.90 -2.61 37.41
N LEU A 13 2.74 -3.20 37.72
CA LEU A 13 1.60 -3.28 36.81
C LEU A 13 1.06 -1.90 36.42
N ALA A 14 0.92 -0.99 37.39
CA ALA A 14 0.50 0.38 37.12
C ALA A 14 1.51 1.12 36.22
N MET A 15 2.81 0.88 36.40
CA MET A 15 3.86 1.43 35.53
C MET A 15 3.74 0.89 34.10
N ALA A 16 3.62 -0.42 33.93
CA ALA A 16 3.47 -1.04 32.62
C ALA A 16 2.22 -0.53 31.88
N PHE A 17 1.09 -0.43 32.58
CA PHE A 17 -0.14 0.11 32.03
C PHE A 17 0.04 1.54 31.53
N LYS A 18 0.60 2.43 32.35
CA LYS A 18 0.85 3.83 31.96
C LYS A 18 1.83 3.97 30.80
N LEU A 19 2.84 3.11 30.72
CA LEU A 19 3.78 3.10 29.59
C LEU A 19 3.07 2.71 28.29
N ILE A 20 2.19 1.71 28.32
CA ILE A 20 1.40 1.27 27.17
C ILE A 20 0.39 2.35 26.78
N GLU A 21 -0.34 2.93 27.73
CA GLU A 21 -1.30 4.02 27.51
C GLU A 21 -0.61 5.24 26.86
N ALA A 22 0.54 5.67 27.39
CA ALA A 22 1.32 6.75 26.81
C ALA A 22 1.85 6.43 25.40
N ALA A 23 2.15 5.17 25.12
CA ALA A 23 2.55 4.71 23.79
C ALA A 23 1.38 4.70 22.80
N GLN A 24 0.18 4.32 23.24
CA GLN A 24 -1.04 4.30 22.42
C GLN A 24 -1.37 5.69 21.88
N CYS A 25 -1.33 6.73 22.72
CA CYS A 25 -1.55 8.11 22.26
C CYS A 25 -0.49 8.58 21.25
N ARG A 26 0.70 7.97 21.27
CA ARG A 26 1.81 8.28 20.37
C ARG A 26 1.77 7.48 19.07
N TRP A 27 1.04 6.37 19.01
CA TRP A 27 0.83 5.62 17.78
C TRP A 27 -0.20 6.33 16.90
N ARG A 28 0.31 7.16 15.97
CA ARG A 28 -0.51 7.71 14.89
C ARG A 28 -1.12 6.55 14.10
N ALA A 29 -2.44 6.51 14.05
CA ALA A 29 -3.16 5.68 13.09
C ALA A 29 -2.56 5.90 11.70
N ILE A 30 -2.23 4.80 11.02
CA ILE A 30 -1.69 4.87 9.65
C ILE A 30 -2.76 5.55 8.79
N THR A 31 -2.42 6.69 8.19
CA THR A 31 -3.39 7.56 7.47
C THR A 31 -4.04 6.86 6.28
N ALA A 32 -3.41 5.82 5.73
CA ALA A 32 -3.92 5.03 4.62
C ALA A 32 -3.84 3.52 4.95
N PRO A 33 -4.76 2.98 5.77
CA PRO A 33 -4.71 1.58 6.18
C PRO A 33 -4.90 0.62 4.99
N HIS A 34 -5.64 1.04 3.96
CA HIS A 34 -5.85 0.28 2.73
C HIS A 34 -4.56 0.06 1.93
N LEU A 35 -3.53 0.91 2.11
CA LEU A 35 -2.22 0.75 1.45
C LEU A 35 -1.28 -0.19 2.21
N VAL A 36 -1.57 -0.50 3.48
CA VAL A 36 -0.67 -1.30 4.34
C VAL A 36 -0.50 -2.72 3.80
N ALA A 37 -1.54 -3.30 3.20
CA ALA A 37 -1.45 -4.61 2.56
C ALA A 37 -0.45 -4.60 1.38
N LEU A 38 -0.47 -3.52 0.57
CA LEU A 38 0.44 -3.36 -0.57
C LEU A 38 1.88 -3.12 -0.13
N VAL A 39 2.09 -2.30 0.89
CA VAL A 39 3.43 -2.09 1.49
C VAL A 39 3.98 -3.40 2.06
N ARG A 40 3.15 -4.19 2.74
CA ARG A 40 3.54 -5.53 3.25
C ARG A 40 3.88 -6.51 2.13
N ALA A 41 3.24 -6.38 0.97
CA ALA A 41 3.54 -7.17 -0.22
C ALA A 41 4.82 -6.71 -0.95
N GLY A 42 5.52 -5.66 -0.46
CA GLY A 42 6.76 -5.16 -1.04
C GLY A 42 6.57 -4.20 -2.21
N VAL A 43 5.36 -3.67 -2.42
CA VAL A 43 5.10 -2.66 -3.45
C VAL A 43 5.77 -1.34 -3.07
N VAL A 44 6.48 -0.72 -4.03
CA VAL A 44 7.20 0.54 -3.81
C VAL A 44 6.25 1.73 -3.90
N PHE A 45 6.35 2.64 -2.94
CA PHE A 45 5.60 3.89 -2.89
C PHE A 45 6.55 5.08 -2.82
N GLU A 46 6.27 6.13 -3.59
CA GLU A 46 6.91 7.44 -3.50
C GLU A 46 5.86 8.49 -3.13
N ALA A 47 6.10 9.24 -2.04
CA ALA A 47 5.17 10.25 -1.53
C ALA A 47 3.71 9.76 -1.35
N GLY A 48 3.51 8.48 -1.01
CA GLY A 48 2.19 7.87 -0.83
C GLY A 48 1.49 7.43 -2.12
N LYS A 49 2.14 7.57 -3.28
CA LYS A 49 1.65 7.06 -4.57
C LYS A 49 2.39 5.78 -4.92
N ARG A 50 1.66 4.77 -5.38
CA ARG A 50 2.25 3.52 -5.87
C ARG A 50 3.08 3.84 -7.11
N VAL A 51 4.35 3.46 -7.11
CA VAL A 51 5.18 3.52 -8.32
C VAL A 51 4.84 2.29 -9.14
N GLU A 52 4.17 2.48 -10.27
CA GLU A 52 4.04 1.43 -11.27
C GLU A 52 5.40 1.22 -11.91
N ARG A 53 5.97 0.02 -11.75
CA ARG A 53 7.05 -0.40 -12.64
C ARG A 53 6.41 -0.56 -14.02
N PRO A 54 6.99 0.01 -15.09
CA PRO A 54 6.54 -0.33 -16.44
C PRO A 54 6.94 -1.80 -16.68
N GLU A 55 6.10 -2.73 -16.24
CA GLU A 55 6.05 -4.04 -16.87
C GLU A 55 5.78 -3.78 -18.36
N ALA A 56 6.63 -4.35 -19.20
CA ALA A 56 6.61 -4.22 -20.65
C ALA A 56 5.18 -4.17 -21.20
N ARG A 57 4.93 -3.20 -22.09
CA ARG A 57 3.77 -3.06 -22.96
C ARG A 57 3.24 -4.45 -23.38
N GLY A 58 2.33 -4.99 -22.58
CA GLY A 58 1.63 -6.22 -22.84
C GLY A 58 0.46 -5.89 -23.74
N ALA A 59 0.66 -6.08 -25.05
CA ALA A 59 -0.37 -6.12 -26.08
C ALA A 59 -1.35 -4.93 -26.07
N GLN A 60 -0.92 -3.83 -26.69
CA GLN A 60 -1.90 -3.07 -27.49
C GLN A 60 -2.42 -4.04 -28.54
N VAL A 61 -3.63 -4.57 -28.34
CA VAL A 61 -4.39 -5.19 -29.41
C VAL A 61 -4.54 -4.10 -30.47
N ALA A 62 -3.73 -4.22 -31.51
CA ALA A 62 -3.87 -3.41 -32.71
C ALA A 62 -5.29 -3.60 -33.21
N GLU A 63 -6.05 -2.52 -33.14
CA GLU A 63 -7.29 -2.30 -33.85
C GLU A 63 -7.13 -2.78 -35.30
N PRO A 64 -7.87 -3.81 -35.76
CA PRO A 64 -7.89 -4.11 -37.17
C PRO A 64 -8.68 -2.98 -37.85
N ALA A 65 -7.94 -2.00 -38.35
CA ALA A 65 -8.43 -1.01 -39.28
C ALA A 65 -9.12 -1.75 -40.45
N ALA A 66 -10.44 -1.66 -40.46
CA ALA A 66 -11.25 -2.09 -41.59
C ALA A 66 -10.86 -1.27 -42.83
N PRO A 67 -10.54 -1.88 -43.98
CA PRO A 67 -10.63 -1.19 -45.25
C PRO A 67 -12.10 -1.22 -45.66
N VAL A 68 -12.81 -0.13 -45.36
CA VAL A 68 -14.00 0.26 -46.13
C VAL A 68 -13.52 0.79 -47.47
N GLU A 69 -13.58 -0.03 -48.52
CA GLU A 69 -13.53 0.43 -49.91
C GLU A 69 -14.82 -0.01 -50.62
N GLN A 70 -15.71 0.94 -50.86
CA GLN A 70 -16.92 0.83 -51.70
C GLN A 70 -16.55 1.19 -53.16
N PRO A 71 -17.44 1.12 -54.17
CA PRO A 71 -18.19 -0.01 -54.74
C PRO A 71 -17.92 -0.25 -56.28
N LEU A 72 -18.52 -1.32 -56.82
CA LEU A 72 -18.66 -1.84 -58.22
C LEU A 72 -18.53 -0.86 -59.43
N PRO A 73 -18.09 -1.30 -60.65
CA PRO A 73 -18.92 -2.20 -61.50
C PRO A 73 -18.21 -3.13 -62.53
N ALA A 74 -19.04 -4.04 -63.09
CA ALA A 74 -19.03 -4.63 -64.45
C ALA A 74 -18.19 -5.89 -64.80
N ALA A 75 -18.91 -6.80 -65.49
CA ALA A 75 -18.49 -7.80 -66.47
C ALA A 75 -17.85 -9.11 -66.00
N ALA A 76 -18.64 -10.20 -66.02
CA ALA A 76 -18.55 -11.28 -67.01
C ALA A 76 -19.75 -12.23 -66.86
#